data_AF-F2JLJ9-F1
#
_entry.id   AF-F2JLJ9-F1
#
_cell.length_a   1.000
_cell.length_b   1.000
_cell.length_c   1.000
_cell.angle_alpha   90.00
_cell.angle_beta   90.00
_cell.angle_gamma   90.00
#
_symmetry.space_group_name_H-M   'P 1'
#
loop_
_entity.id
_entity.type
_entity.pdbx_description
1 polymer ?
#
loop_
_entity_poly.entity_id
_entity_poly.type
_entity_poly.pdbx_seq_one_letter_code
_entity_poly.pdbx_strand_id
1 'polypeptide(L)' 'MNYGKLQLSFILLLIMTILQFLVAVLVLHHMLITILSIIAAILCIIGLIFIQHKMH' A
#
# COMPACT_ATOMS: atom_id res chain seq x y z
N MET A 1 -10.05 -2.85 19.25
CA MET A 1 -9.22 -2.95 18.01
C MET A 1 -8.18 -1.84 18.07
N ASN A 2 -6.88 -2.14 17.97
CA ASN A 2 -5.84 -1.12 18.15
C ASN A 2 -5.57 -0.43 16.81
N TYR A 3 -6.28 0.67 16.55
CA TYR A 3 -6.21 1.42 15.29
C TYR A 3 -4.81 1.98 15.00
N GLY A 4 -4.01 2.28 16.03
CA GLY A 4 -2.62 2.69 15.85
C GLY A 4 -1.72 1.58 15.27
N LYS A 5 -1.88 0.34 15.74
CA LYS A 5 -1.18 -0.82 15.15
C LYS A 5 -1.64 -1.09 13.72
N LEU A 6 -2.94 -0.91 13.45
CA LEU A 6 -3.50 -1.08 12.11
C LEU A 6 -2.98 -0.03 11.13
N GLN A 7 -2.91 1.24 11.55
CA GLN A 7 -2.32 2.33 10.76
C GLN A 7 -0.85 2.03 10.43
N LEU A 8 -0.06 1.59 11.40
CA LEU A 8 1.34 1.20 11.19
C LEU A 8 1.45 0.07 10.16
N SER A 9 0.62 -0.97 10.26
CA SER A 9 0.59 -2.08 9.29
C SER A 9 0.26 -1.61 7.87
N PHE A 10 -0.70 -0.70 7.70
CA PHE A 10 -1.04 -0.15 6.39
C PHE A 10 0.08 0.73 5.81
N ILE A 11 0.77 1.53 6.65
CA ILE A 11 1.94 2.31 6.23
C ILE A 11 3.05 1.36 5.75
N LEU A 12 3.31 0.29 6.51
CA LEU A 12 4.33 -0.68 6.16
C LEU A 12 3.99 -1.42 4.86
N LEU A 13 2.71 -1.78 4.68
CA LEU A 13 2.21 -2.40 3.45
C LEU A 13 2.40 -1.46 2.26
N LEU A 14 2.10 -0.16 2.42
CA LEU A 14 2.25 0.83 1.37
C LEU A 14 3.72 0.98 0.94
N ILE A 15 4.65 1.04 1.90
CA ILE A 15 6.10 1.12 1.63
C ILE A 15 6.55 -0.12 0.84
N MET A 16 6.17 -1.33 1.28
CA MET A 16 6.53 -2.57 0.58
C MET A 16 5.95 -2.63 -0.83
N THR A 17 4.72 -2.12 -1.02
CA THR A 17 4.05 -2.06 -2.33
C THR A 17 4.77 -1.09 -3.28
N ILE A 18 5.24 0.06 -2.78
CA ILE A 18 6.03 1.01 -3.58
C ILE A 18 7.36 0.39 -3.99
N LEU A 19 8.04 -0.33 -3.09
CA LEU A 19 9.27 -1.05 -3.42
C LEU A 19 9.02 -2.13 -4.47
N GLN A 20 7.95 -2.91 -4.34
CA GLN A 20 7.56 -3.90 -5.35
C GLN A 20 7.25 -3.26 -6.70
N PHE A 21 6.55 -2.13 -6.73
CA PHE A 21 6.30 -1.38 -7.96
C PHE A 21 7.61 -0.94 -8.61
N LEU A 22 8.53 -0.38 -7.83
CA LEU A 22 9.83 0.09 -8.34
C LEU A 22 10.65 -1.06 -8.94
N VAL A 23 10.70 -2.21 -8.26
CA VAL A 23 11.38 -3.42 -8.76
C VAL A 23 10.67 -3.98 -10.01
N ALA A 24 9.34 -4.01 -10.02
CA ALA A 24 8.55 -4.51 -11.13
C ALA A 24 8.75 -3.68 -12.40
N VAL A 25 8.82 -2.35 -12.27
CA VAL A 25 9.03 -1.43 -13.39
C VAL A 25 10.48 -1.39 -13.84
N LEU A 26 11.43 -1.19 -12.91
CA LEU A 26 12.83 -0.94 -13.27
C LEU A 26 13.64 -2.19 -13.56
N VAL A 27 13.34 -3.31 -12.90
CA VAL A 27 14.14 -4.54 -13.00
C VAL A 27 13.44 -5.56 -13.88
N LEU A 28 12.16 -5.83 -13.59
CA LEU A 28 11.45 -6.96 -14.18
C LEU A 28 10.67 -6.64 -15.46
N HIS A 29 10.29 -5.37 -15.72
CA HIS A 29 9.38 -4.97 -16.82
C HIS A 29 8.06 -5.77 -16.86
N HIS A 30 7.64 -6.34 -15.74
CA HIS A 30 6.47 -7.21 -15.66
C HIS A 30 5.19 -6.38 -15.46
N MET A 31 4.54 -6.04 -16.58
CA MET A 31 3.32 -5.22 -16.62
C MET A 31 2.22 -5.64 -15.64
N LEU A 32 2.04 -6.96 -15.43
CA LEU A 32 1.01 -7.49 -14.55
C LEU A 32 1.28 -7.19 -13.07
N ILE A 33 2.54 -7.28 -12.64
CA ILE A 33 2.95 -6.92 -11.27
C ILE A 33 2.76 -5.42 -11.07
N THR A 34 3.15 -4.61 -12.06
CA THR A 34 3.00 -3.16 -12.02
C THR A 34 1.55 -2.72 -11.78
N ILE A 35 0.59 -3.32 -12.51
CA ILE A 35 -0.85 -3.04 -12.35
C ILE A 35 -1.34 -3.48 -10.97
N LEU A 36 -0.96 -4.67 -10.51
CA LEU A 36 -1.31 -5.17 -9.18
C LEU A 36 -0.77 -4.27 -8.07
N SER A 37 0.46 -3.77 -8.20
CA SER A 37 1.06 -2.84 -7.23
C SER A 37 0.31 -1.51 -7.17
N ILE A 38 -0.16 -0.99 -8.32
CA ILE A 38 -0.98 0.24 -8.36
C ILE A 38 -2.31 0.02 -7.61
N ILE A 39 -3.01 -1.09 -7.88
CA ILE A 39 -4.28 -1.40 -7.22
C ILE A 39 -4.07 -1.56 -5.70
N ALA A 40 -3.02 -2.28 -5.30
CA ALA A 40 -2.68 -2.46 -3.89
C ALA A 40 -2.35 -1.13 -3.18
N ALA A 41 -1.65 -0.22 -3.86
CA ALA A 41 -1.33 1.11 -3.33
C ALA A 41 -2.60 1.94 -3.11
N ILE A 42 -3.55 1.92 -4.05
CA ILE A 42 -4.85 2.61 -3.91
C ILE A 42 -5.63 2.05 -2.71
N LEU A 43 -5.71 0.72 -2.58
CA LEU A 43 -6.37 0.08 -1.44
C LEU A 43 -5.72 0.45 -0.10
N CYS A 44 -4.39 0.56 -0.05
CA CYS A 44 -3.67 1.00 1.14
C CYS A 44 -4.03 2.45 1.54
N ILE A 45 -4.08 3.36 0.56
CA ILE A 45 -4.42 4.77 0.79
C ILE A 45 -5.86 4.88 1.30
N ILE A 46 -6.82 4.18 0.68
CA ILE A 46 -8.22 4.16 1.13
C ILE A 46 -8.32 3.61 2.57
N GLY A 47 -7.60 2.52 2.87
CA GLY A 47 -7.53 1.96 4.22
C GLY A 47 -6.96 2.95 5.25
N LEU A 48 -5.91 3.69 4.89
CA LEU A 48 -5.33 4.72 5.74
C LEU A 48 -6.31 5.87 6.02
N ILE A 49 -6.97 6.38 4.98
CA ILE A 49 -7.98 7.44 5.11
C ILE A 49 -9.13 6.99 6.01
N PHE A 50 -9.63 5.77 5.81
CA PHE A 50 -10.69 5.21 6.64
C PHE A 50 -10.28 5.11 8.11
N ILE A 51 -9.07 4.63 8.40
CA ILE A 51 -8.55 4.53 9.76
C ILE A 51 -8.39 5.91 10.39
N GLN A 52 -7.87 6.89 9.66
CA GLN A 52 -7.74 8.26 10.17
C GLN A 52 -9.10 8.88 10.49
N HIS A 53 -10.09 8.71 9.62
CA HIS A 53 -11.46 9.16 9.88
C HIS A 53 -12.10 8.46 11.09
N LYS A 54 -11.71 7.22 11.39
CA LYS A 54 -12.22 6.45 12.54
C LYS A 54 -11.53 6.80 13.86
N MET A 55 -10.34 7.39 13.82
CA MET A 55 -9.57 7.81 15.00
C MET A 55 -9.85 9.26 15.41
N HIS A 56 -10.45 10.06 14.54
CA HIS A 56 -10.92 11.42 14.80
C HIS A 56 -12.38 11.43 15.29
#